data_AF-A0A382FJH1-F1
#
_entry.id   AF-A0A382FJH1-F1
#
_cell.length_a   1.000
_cell.length_b   1.000
_cell.length_c   1.000
_cell.angle_alpha   90.00
_cell.angle_beta   90.00
_cell.angle_gamma   90.00
#
_symmetry.space_group_name_H-M   'P 1'
#
loop_
_entity.id
_entity.type
_entity.pdbx_description
1 polymer ?
#
loop_
_entity_poly.entity_id
_entity_poly.type
_entity_poly.pdbx_seq_one_letter_code
_entity_poly.pdbx_strand_id
1 'polypeptide(L)' 'MNLGTWEIILILAGVIILFGGKKIPELARGLGESLKEFKRTASSIQDEAKQHTKEIKELVNHES' A
#
# COMPACT_ATOMS: atom_id res chain seq x y z
N MET A 1 31.64 11.16 -8.36
CA MET A 1 31.61 10.68 -6.96
C MET A 1 30.37 9.83 -6.84
N ASN A 2 30.52 8.51 -6.91
CA ASN A 2 29.39 7.59 -6.77
C ASN A 2 29.28 7.24 -5.28
N LEU A 3 28.07 7.33 -4.74
CA LEU A 3 27.79 6.80 -3.41
C LEU A 3 28.02 5.29 -3.47
N GLY A 4 29.15 4.85 -2.94
CA GLY A 4 29.46 3.44 -2.80
C GLY A 4 28.58 2.80 -1.75
N THR A 5 28.55 1.46 -1.77
CA THR A 5 27.86 0.66 -0.75
C THR A 5 28.21 1.10 0.67
N TRP A 6 29.46 1.54 0.89
CA TRP A 6 29.94 2.00 2.18
C TRP A 6 29.29 3.31 2.65
N GLU A 7 29.14 4.30 1.77
CA GLU A 7 28.48 5.57 2.10
C GLU A 7 26.99 5.37 2.42
N ILE A 8 26.33 4.47 1.69
CA ILE A 8 24.92 4.11 1.95
C ILE A 8 24.77 3.47 3.34
N ILE A 9 25.69 2.58 3.72
CA ILE A 9 25.68 1.95 5.04
C ILE A 9 25.86 2.98 6.15
N LEU A 10 26.78 3.95 5.99
CA LEU A 10 27.00 5.01 6.97
C LEU A 10 25.76 5.91 7.14
N ILE A 11 25.09 6.25 6.03
CA ILE A 11 23.84 7.02 6.08
C ILE A 11 22.76 6.22 6.81
N LEU A 12 22.61 4.93 6.48
CA LEU A 12 21.62 4.06 7.12
C LEU A 12 21.91 3.89 8.62
N ALA A 13 23.18 3.76 9.00
CA ALA A 13 23.60 3.72 10.39
C ALA A 13 23.25 5.04 11.12
N GLY A 14 23.47 6.19 10.48
CA GLY A 14 23.07 7.50 11.01
C GLY A 14 21.57 7.59 11.27
N VAL A 15 20.74 7.15 10.30
CA VAL A 15 19.28 7.09 10.45
C VAL A 15 18.89 6.16 11.62
N ILE A 16 19.52 5.00 11.74
CA ILE A 16 19.27 4.05 12.84
C ILE A 16 19.66 4.64 14.21
N ILE A 17 20.71 5.46 14.30
CA ILE A 17 21.09 6.11 15.56
C ILE A 17 20.07 7.19 15.93
N LEU A 18 19.62 8.00 14.97
CA LEU A 18 18.66 9.08 15.20
C LEU A 18 17.27 8.56 15.60
N PHE A 19 16.78 7.53 14.90
CA PHE A 19 15.45 6.98 15.12
C PHE A 19 15.45 5.76 16.06
N GLY A 20 16.59 5.10 16.25
CA GLY A 20 16.70 3.82 16.95
C GLY A 20 16.34 2.64 16.03
N GLY A 21 17.09 1.54 16.13
CA GLY A 21 16.88 0.34 15.30
C GLY A 21 15.51 -0.32 15.43
N LYS A 22 14.74 0.03 16.47
CA LYS A 22 13.37 -0.47 16.69
C LYS A 22 12.28 0.37 16.01
N LYS A 23 12.50 1.68 15.77
CA LYS A 23 11.45 2.54 15.18
C LYS A 23 11.23 2.27 13.70
N ILE A 24 12.28 1.98 12.94
CA ILE A 24 12.16 1.63 11.51
C ILE A 24 11.23 0.41 11.29
N PRO A 25 11.44 -0.75 11.95
CA PRO A 25 10.55 -1.90 11.76
C PRO A 25 9.15 -1.66 12.35
N GLU A 26 9.02 -0.88 13.43
CA GLU A 26 7.72 -0.52 14.00
C GLU A 26 6.88 0.33 13.02
N LEU A 27 7.49 1.37 12.43
CA LEU A 27 6.85 2.19 11.40
C LEU A 27 6.52 1.37 10.15
N ALA A 28 7.43 0.51 9.70
CA ALA A 28 7.19 -0.36 8.54
C ALA A 28 6.01 -1.31 8.77
N ARG A 29 5.86 -1.86 9.98
CA ARG A 29 4.71 -2.71 10.34
C ARG A 29 3.41 -1.91 10.32
N GLY A 30 3.37 -0.74 10.97
CA GLY A 30 2.18 0.11 10.98
C GLY A 30 1.76 0.59 9.58
N LEU A 31 2.72 1.00 8.75
CA LEU A 31 2.47 1.34 7.35
C LEU A 31 1.98 0.12 6.56
N GLY A 32 2.62 -1.04 6.73
CA GLY A 32 2.21 -2.27 6.04
C GLY A 32 0.78 -2.71 6.37
N GLU A 33 0.37 -2.59 7.63
CA GLU A 33 -1.01 -2.86 8.05
C GLU A 33 -1.98 -1.84 7.46
N SER A 34 -1.64 -0.54 7.46
CA SER A 34 -2.46 0.49 6.84
C SER A 34 -2.62 0.28 5.32
N LEU A 35 -1.54 -0.01 4.59
CA LEU A 35 -1.61 -0.30 3.15
C LEU A 35 -2.42 -1.57 2.86
N LYS A 36 -2.33 -2.58 3.72
CA LYS A 36 -3.11 -3.83 3.58
C LYS A 36 -4.60 -3.57 3.71
N GLU A 37 -5.03 -2.83 4.73
CA GLU A 37 -6.44 -2.48 4.93
C GLU A 37 -6.96 -1.52 3.84
N PHE A 38 -6.13 -0.57 3.42
CA PHE A 38 -6.43 0.30 2.28
C PHE A 38 -6.68 -0.52 1.01
N LYS A 39 -5.79 -1.48 0.70
CA LYS A 39 -5.95 -2.35 -0.47
C LYS A 39 -7.22 -3.20 -0.39
N ARG A 40 -7.54 -3.78 0.77
CA ARG A 40 -8.77 -4.56 0.96
C ARG A 40 -10.00 -3.72 0.67
N THR A 41 -10.08 -2.55 1.28
CA THR A 41 -11.20 -1.61 1.11
C THR A 41 -11.33 -1.19 -0.36
N ALA A 42 -10.22 -0.84 -1.01
CA ALA A 42 -10.22 -0.48 -2.43
C ALA A 42 -10.70 -1.62 -3.33
N SER A 43 -10.32 -2.86 -3.05
CA SER A 43 -10.80 -4.03 -3.79
C SER A 43 -12.29 -4.28 -3.59
N SER A 44 -12.79 -4.19 -2.36
CA SER A 44 -14.23 -4.33 -2.07
C SER A 44 -15.07 -3.31 -2.84
N ILE A 45 -14.67 -2.03 -2.83
CA ILE A 45 -15.34 -0.96 -3.59
C ILE A 45 -15.33 -1.26 -5.09
N GLN A 46 -14.20 -1.76 -5.62
CA GLN A 46 -14.10 -2.11 -7.03
C GLN A 46 -15.02 -3.26 -7.41
N ASP A 47 -15.13 -4.27 -6.56
CA ASP A 47 -15.98 -5.44 -6.80
C ASP A 47 -17.47 -5.08 -6.70
N GLU A 48 -17.86 -4.26 -5.72
CA GLU A 48 -19.21 -3.69 -5.61
C GLU A 48 -19.56 -2.87 -6.86
N ALA A 49 -18.69 -1.96 -7.29
CA ALA A 49 -18.92 -1.15 -8.49
C ALA A 49 -19.09 -2.02 -9.76
N LYS A 50 -18.34 -3.11 -9.88
CA LYS A 50 -18.49 -4.08 -10.98
C LYS A 50 -19.83 -4.82 -10.91
N GLN A 51 -20.29 -5.22 -9.73
CA GLN A 51 -21.59 -5.87 -9.56
C GLN A 51 -22.73 -4.94 -9.95
N HIS A 52 -22.74 -3.71 -9.44
CA HIS A 52 -23.74 -2.70 -9.81
C HIS A 52 -23.75 -2.41 -11.32
N THR A 53 -22.58 -2.32 -11.95
CA THR A 53 -22.49 -2.10 -13.40
C THR A 53 -23.02 -3.32 -14.17
N LYS A 54 -22.78 -4.53 -13.68
CA LYS A 54 -23.28 -5.76 -14.30
C LYS A 54 -24.80 -5.86 -14.20
N GLU A 55 -25.37 -5.56 -13.04
CA GLU A 55 -26.83 -5.50 -12.83
C GLU A 55 -27.50 -4.48 -13.74
N ILE A 56 -26.98 -3.25 -13.82
CA ILE A 56 -27.52 -2.21 -14.72
C ILE A 56 -27.48 -2.68 -16.18
N LYS A 57 -26.39 -3.34 -16.59
CA LYS A 57 -26.24 -3.85 -17.95
C LYS A 57 -27.23 -4.99 -18.26
N GLU A 58 -27.55 -5.82 -17.27
CA GLU A 58 -28.54 -6.89 -17.40
C GLU A 58 -29.96 -6.33 -17.49
N LEU A 59 -30.29 -5.30 -16.70
CA LEU A 59 -31.57 -4.59 -16.74
C LEU A 59 -31.82 -3.91 -18.10
N VAL A 60 -30.82 -3.19 -18.62
CA VAL A 60 -30.91 -2.52 -19.94
C VAL A 60 -31.09 -3.52 -21.08
N ASN A 61 -30.47 -4.70 -21.00
CA ASN A 61 -30.53 -5.71 -22.06
C ASN A 61 -31.82 -6.54 -22.05
N HIS A 62 -32.58 -6.53 -20.95
CA HIS A 62 -33.85 -7.26 -20.82
C HIS A 62 -35.08 -6.40 -21.21
N GLU A 63 -34.89 -5.09 -21.42
CA GLU A 63 -35.96 -4.16 -21.84
C GLU A 63 -36.03 -3.97 -23.38
N SER A 64 -35.14 -4.62 -24.16
CA SER A 64 -35.09 -4.57 -25.63
C SER A 64 -35.64 -5.82 -26.31
#